data_AF-A0A6B3I6N9-F1
#
_entry.id   AF-A0A6B3I6N9-F1
#
_cell.length_a   1.000
_cell.length_b   1.000
_cell.length_c   1.000
_cell.angle_alpha   90.00
_cell.angle_beta   90.00
_cell.angle_gamma   90.00
#
_symmetry.space_group_name_H-M   'P 1'
#
loop_
_entity.id
_entity.type
_entity.pdbx_description
1 polymer ?
#
loop_
_entity_poly.entity_id
_entity_poly.type
_entity_poly.pdbx_seq_one_letter_code
_entity_poly.pdbx_strand_id
1 'polypeptide(L)'
;SRFRGLDIEDQDMVMLDADTAGYTYRVLKGPLPAPSRGGLIRLVGVFEKVLPAISDEYASRYYTQARDVAALAAEIEDMRDKQSSGGESSPGRRS
;
A
#
# COMPACT_ATOMS: atom_id res chain seq x y z
N SER A 1 6.65 8.77 20.86
CA SER A 1 5.70 8.78 19.74
C SER A 1 4.29 8.71 20.31
N ARG A 2 3.36 9.57 19.86
CA ARG A 2 1.97 9.68 20.36
C ARG A 2 1.12 8.41 20.14
N PHE A 3 1.60 7.47 19.33
CA PHE A 3 0.88 6.25 18.92
C PHE A 3 1.48 4.95 19.46
N ARG A 4 2.57 5.00 20.24
CA ARG A 4 3.23 3.78 20.73
C ARG A 4 2.32 3.03 21.71
N GLY A 5 2.02 1.76 21.41
CA GLY A 5 1.11 0.94 22.20
C GLY A 5 -0.38 1.25 21.97
N LEU A 6 -0.71 1.97 20.89
CA LEU A 6 -2.08 2.15 20.45
C LEU A 6 -2.47 0.99 19.54
N ASP A 7 -3.45 0.20 19.98
CA ASP A 7 -4.06 -0.89 19.23
C ASP A 7 -5.51 -0.52 18.87
N ILE A 8 -5.88 -0.68 17.60
CA ILE A 8 -7.23 -0.44 17.09
C ILE A 8 -7.60 -1.59 16.16
N GLU A 9 -8.75 -2.24 16.39
CA GLU A 9 -9.17 -3.43 15.61
C GLU A 9 -8.08 -4.53 15.56
N ASP A 10 -7.45 -4.80 16.70
CA ASP A 10 -6.32 -5.72 16.85
C ASP A 10 -5.08 -5.37 16.00
N GLN A 11 -4.97 -4.11 15.56
CA GLN A 11 -3.83 -3.61 14.78
C GLN A 11 -2.98 -2.64 15.60
N ASP A 12 -1.68 -2.93 15.66
CA ASP A 12 -0.70 -1.97 16.17
C ASP A 12 -0.54 -0.83 15.17
N MET A 13 -0.92 0.38 15.61
CA MET A 13 -0.95 1.57 14.77
C MET A 13 0.44 2.07 14.35
N VAL A 14 1.48 1.74 15.12
CA VAL A 14 2.88 2.04 14.75
C VAL A 14 3.37 1.07 13.68
N MET A 15 3.02 -0.21 13.80
CA MET A 15 3.34 -1.20 12.77
C MET A 15 2.61 -0.87 11.46
N LEU A 16 1.35 -0.43 11.53
CA LEU A 16 0.58 0.01 10.37
C LEU A 16 1.24 1.18 9.62
N ASP A 17 1.75 2.17 10.36
CA ASP A 17 2.50 3.30 9.82
C ASP A 17 3.84 2.86 9.20
N ALA A 18 4.58 1.98 9.89
CA ALA A 18 5.85 1.45 9.42
C ALA A 18 5.70 0.62 8.13
N ASP A 19 4.66 -0.23 8.05
CA ASP A 19 4.34 -1.01 6.85
C ASP A 19 3.97 -0.08 5.69
N THR A 20 3.19 0.97 5.96
CA THR A 20 2.83 1.99 4.95
C THR A 20 4.07 2.66 4.38
N ALA A 21 4.98 3.14 5.23
CA ALA A 21 6.24 3.74 4.81
C ALA A 21 7.12 2.73 4.05
N GLY A 22 7.20 1.49 4.54
CA GLY A 22 8.00 0.43 3.95
C GLY A 22 7.54 0.04 2.54
N TYR A 23 6.25 -0.19 2.34
CA TYR A 23 5.71 -0.49 1.02
C TYR A 23 5.85 0.68 0.06
N THR A 24 5.48 1.89 0.49
CA THR A 24 5.58 3.10 -0.33
C THR A 24 7.01 3.32 -0.81
N TYR A 25 7.98 3.23 0.10
CA TYR A 25 9.39 3.36 -0.24
C TYR A 25 9.81 2.32 -1.28
N ARG A 26 9.41 1.05 -1.11
CA ARG A 26 9.78 -0.02 -2.04
C ARG A 26 9.15 0.17 -3.42
N VAL A 27 7.88 0.59 -3.49
CA VAL A 27 7.21 0.91 -4.77
C VAL A 27 7.94 2.05 -5.49
N LEU A 28 8.38 3.08 -4.76
CA LEU A 28 9.17 4.17 -5.34
C LEU A 28 10.53 3.70 -5.88
N LYS A 29 11.10 2.62 -5.33
CA LYS A 29 12.36 2.03 -5.81
C LYS A 29 12.20 1.11 -7.02
N GLY A 30 11.02 0.55 -7.24
CA GLY A 30 10.73 -0.29 -8.38
C GLY A 30 9.59 -1.27 -8.13
N PRO A 31 9.30 -2.17 -9.09
CA PRO A 31 8.24 -3.15 -8.97
C PRO A 31 8.41 -4.04 -7.73
N LEU A 32 7.32 -4.31 -7.03
CA LEU A 32 7.32 -5.25 -5.91
C LEU A 32 7.27 -6.70 -6.43
N PRO A 33 7.96 -7.64 -5.75
CA PRO A 33 7.71 -9.06 -5.94
C PRO A 33 6.25 -9.42 -5.57
N ALA A 34 5.69 -10.44 -6.23
CA ALA A 34 4.28 -10.84 -6.04
C ALA A 34 3.85 -11.04 -4.56
N PRO A 35 4.64 -11.68 -3.67
CA PRO A 35 4.28 -11.78 -2.26
C PRO A 35 4.14 -10.43 -1.54
N SER A 36 4.96 -9.45 -1.95
CA SER A 36 4.94 -8.10 -1.40
C SER A 36 3.73 -7.29 -1.89
N ARG A 37 3.30 -7.48 -3.15
CA ARG A 37 2.05 -6.84 -3.66
C ARG A 37 0.83 -7.29 -2.89
N GLY A 38 0.70 -8.59 -2.62
CA GLY A 38 -0.40 -9.12 -1.82
C GLY A 38 -0.42 -8.54 -0.39
N GLY A 39 0.74 -8.24 0.18
CA GLY A 39 0.84 -7.56 1.46
C GLY A 39 0.38 -6.10 1.42
N LEU A 40 0.74 -5.36 0.37
CA LEU A 40 0.26 -3.98 0.16
C LEU A 40 -1.27 -3.92 -0.01
N ILE A 41 -1.87 -4.85 -0.74
CA ILE A 41 -3.34 -4.92 -0.87
C ILE A 41 -4.00 -5.19 0.50
N ARG A 42 -3.44 -6.13 1.28
CA ARG A 42 -3.94 -6.40 2.64
C ARG A 42 -3.82 -5.17 3.54
N LEU A 43 -2.71 -4.44 3.45
CA LEU A 43 -2.49 -3.20 4.20
C LEU A 43 -3.59 -2.17 3.92
N VAL A 44 -3.95 -1.95 2.64
CA VAL A 44 -5.06 -1.06 2.27
C VAL A 44 -6.38 -1.54 2.90
N GLY A 45 -6.66 -2.84 2.87
CA GLY A 45 -7.85 -3.40 3.52
C GLY A 45 -7.86 -3.29 5.04
N VAL A 46 -6.70 -3.22 5.70
CA VAL A 46 -6.62 -2.96 7.15
C VAL A 46 -7.09 -1.54 7.48
N PHE A 47 -6.71 -0.55 6.65
CA PHE A 47 -7.17 0.83 6.84
C PHE A 47 -8.70 0.97 6.80
N GLU A 48 -9.38 0.20 5.96
CA GLU A 48 -10.85 0.21 5.87
C GLU A 48 -11.52 -0.21 7.19
N LYS A 49 -10.87 -1.08 7.97
CA LYS A 49 -11.35 -1.53 9.28
C LYS A 49 -11.00 -0.55 10.39
N VAL A 50 -9.76 -0.07 10.39
CA VAL A 50 -9.22 0.76 11.47
C VAL A 50 -9.77 2.18 11.43
N LEU A 51 -9.88 2.81 10.24
CA LEU A 51 -10.27 4.22 10.12
C LEU A 51 -11.61 4.57 10.78
N PRO A 52 -12.69 3.77 10.60
CA PRO A 52 -13.96 4.02 11.29
C PRO A 52 -13.87 3.94 12.82
N ALA A 53 -12.89 3.22 13.37
CA ALA A 53 -12.71 3.03 14.80
C ALA A 53 -11.86 4.12 15.48
N ILE A 54 -11.23 5.02 14.69
CA ILE A 54 -10.42 6.11 15.25
C ILE A 54 -11.32 7.28 15.67
N SER A 55 -11.45 7.50 16.98
CA SER A 55 -12.19 8.63 17.55
C SER A 55 -11.39 9.93 17.67
N ASP A 56 -10.05 9.85 17.71
CA ASP A 56 -9.18 11.03 17.79
C ASP A 56 -9.05 11.69 16.41
N GLU A 57 -9.48 12.95 16.28
CA GLU A 57 -9.55 13.67 15.01
C GLU A 57 -8.17 13.76 14.32
N TYR A 58 -7.12 13.99 15.10
CA TYR A 58 -5.77 14.09 14.57
C TYR A 58 -5.29 12.75 14.02
N ALA A 59 -5.49 11.66 14.77
CA ALA A 59 -5.17 10.30 14.34
C ALA A 59 -5.99 9.91 13.11
N SER A 60 -7.28 10.23 13.08
CA SER A 60 -8.17 9.92 11.95
C SER A 60 -7.66 10.58 10.67
N ARG A 61 -7.32 11.88 10.74
CA ARG A 61 -6.74 12.61 9.61
C ARG A 61 -5.39 12.04 9.19
N TYR A 62 -4.51 11.73 10.14
CA TYR A 62 -3.19 11.17 9.87
C TYR A 62 -3.28 9.83 9.14
N TYR A 63 -4.05 8.88 9.69
CA TYR A 63 -4.16 7.55 9.10
C TYR A 63 -5.00 7.54 7.82
N THR A 64 -5.87 8.53 7.59
CA THR A 64 -6.51 8.73 6.28
C THR A 64 -5.48 9.06 5.22
N GLN A 65 -4.52 9.95 5.52
CA GLN A 65 -3.42 10.26 4.60
C GLN A 65 -2.51 9.05 4.38
N ALA A 66 -2.23 8.27 5.43
CA ALA A 66 -1.46 7.03 5.31
C ALA A 66 -2.15 6.02 4.37
N ARG A 67 -3.47 5.84 4.49
CA ARG A 67 -4.28 5.04 3.56
C ARG A 67 -4.13 5.54 2.13
N ASP A 68 -4.26 6.84 1.90
CA ASP A 68 -4.18 7.43 0.55
C ASP A 68 -2.85 7.13 -0.13
N VAL A 69 -1.76 7.25 0.62
CA VAL A 69 -0.41 6.93 0.14
C VAL A 69 -0.28 5.44 -0.17
N ALA A 70 -0.80 4.55 0.70
CA ALA A 70 -0.79 3.11 0.46
C ALA A 70 -1.62 2.72 -0.77
N ALA A 71 -2.79 3.33 -0.96
CA ALA A 71 -3.66 3.12 -2.11
C ALA A 71 -2.97 3.56 -3.41
N LEU A 72 -2.36 4.74 -3.42
CA LEU A 72 -1.59 5.22 -4.57
C LEU A 72 -0.43 4.29 -4.89
N ALA A 73 0.27 3.75 -3.89
CA ALA A 73 1.33 2.78 -4.09
C ALA A 73 0.79 1.48 -4.74
N ALA A 74 -0.40 1.03 -4.36
CA ALA A 74 -1.04 -0.15 -4.96
C ALA A 74 -1.43 0.11 -6.42
N GLU A 75 -1.96 1.31 -6.73
CA GLU A 75 -2.29 1.72 -8.10
C GLU A 75 -1.05 1.76 -9.00
N ILE A 76 0.09 2.25 -8.50
CA ILE A 76 1.36 2.26 -9.24
C ILE A 76 1.79 0.83 -9.60
N GLU A 77 1.66 -0.13 -8.68
CA GLU A 77 1.99 -1.53 -8.95
C GLU A 77 1.05 -2.15 -10.00
N ASP A 78 -0.26 -1.89 -9.90
CA ASP A 78 -1.24 -2.34 -10.89
C ASP A 78 -0.96 -1.77 -12.29
N MET A 79 -0.57 -0.49 -12.38
CA MET A 79 -0.16 0.13 -13.64
C MET A 79 1.09 -0.53 -14.25
N ARG A 80 2.09 -0.91 -13.43
CA ARG A 80 3.31 -1.59 -13.88
C ARG A 80 3.04 -3.00 -14.38
N ASP A 81 2.13 -3.72 -13.72
CA ASP A 81 1.72 -5.06 -14.15
C ASP A 81 1.02 -5.01 -15.52
N LYS A 82 0.13 -4.03 -15.72
CA LYS A 82 -0.53 -3.80 -17.02
C LYS A 82 0.48 -3.49 -18.13
N GLN A 83 1.47 -2.63 -17.88
CA GLN A 83 2.52 -2.31 -18.86
C GLN A 83 3.38 -3.52 -19.21
N SER A 84 3.69 -4.38 -18.24
CA SER A 84 4.48 -5.60 -18.45
C SER A 84 3.71 -6.63 -19.30
N SER A 85 2.39 -6.71 -19.15
CA SER A 85 1.54 -7.59 -19.97
C SER A 85 1.27 -7.10 -21.41
N GLY A 86 1.50 -5.81 -21.69
CA GLY A 86 1.26 -5.20 -23.00
C GLY A 86 2.44 -5.22 -23.99
N GLY A 87 3.62 -5.68 -23.57
CA GLY A 87 4.87 -5.63 -24.34
C GLY A 87 5.13 -6.85 -25.24
N GLU A 88 4.43 -7.97 -25.06
CA GLU A 88 4.60 -9.18 -25.88
C GLU A 88 3.56 -9.23 -27.01
N SER A 89 3.72 -8.38 -28.02
CA SER A 89 3.02 -8.49 -29.30
C SER A 89 3.80 -7.81 -30.42
N SER A 90 4.93 -8.40 -30.80
CA SER A 90 5.46 -8.28 -32.17
C SER A 90 6.27 -9.52 -32.52
N PRO A 91 5.65 -10.53 -33.16
CA PRO A 91 6.43 -11.55 -33.85
C PRO A 91 7.03 -10.89 -35.07
N GLY A 92 8.36 -10.74 -35.06
CA GLY A 92 9.12 -10.23 -36.19
C GLY A 92 8.76 -11.00 -37.46
N ARG A 93 8.39 -10.26 -38.51
CA ARG A 93 8.46 -10.80 -39.87
C ARG A 93 9.93 -10.78 -40.29
N ARG A 94 10.52 -11.97 -40.28
CA ARG A 94 11.77 -12.29 -40.95
C ARG A 94 11.59 -12.07 -42.46
N SER A 95 12.67 -11.54 -43.04
CA SER A 95 13.17 -11.76 -44.42
C SER A 95 12.21 -11.50 -45.57
#